data_AF-A0A3Q0D9N5-F1
#
_entry.id   AF-A0A3Q0D9N5-F1
#
_cell.length_a   1.000
_cell.length_b   1.000
_cell.length_c   1.000
_cell.angle_alpha   90.00
_cell.angle_beta   90.00
_cell.angle_gamma   90.00
#
_symmetry.space_group_name_H-M   'P 1'
#
loop_
_entity.id
_entity.type
_entity.pdbx_description
1 polymer ?
#
loop_
_entity_poly.entity_id
_entity_poly.type
_entity_poly.pdbx_seq_one_letter_code
_entity_poly.pdbx_strand_id
1 'polypeptide(L)' 'MARENGESSSSWKKQAEDIKKIFEFKETLGTGAFSEVVLAEEKATGKLFAVKCIPKKALKGKESSIENEIAVLRK' A
#
# COMPACT_ATOMS: atom_id res chain seq x y z
N MET A 1 -22.42 13.58 30.87
CA MET A 1 -22.35 12.33 30.09
C MET A 1 -21.07 12.39 29.28
N ALA A 2 -20.03 11.70 29.75
CA ALA A 2 -18.75 11.58 29.05
C ALA A 2 -18.69 10.17 28.48
N ARG A 3 -18.74 10.02 27.15
CA ARG A 3 -18.22 8.91 26.35
C ARG A 3 -18.23 9.35 24.89
N GLU A 4 -17.17 10.01 24.43
CA GLU A 4 -16.83 9.95 23.01
C GLU A 4 -15.74 8.91 22.87
N ASN A 5 -16.08 7.88 22.10
CA ASN A 5 -15.27 6.71 21.84
C ASN A 5 -13.92 7.14 21.27
N GLY A 6 -12.84 6.66 21.89
CA GLY A 6 -11.56 6.54 21.22
C GLY A 6 -11.68 5.50 20.11
N GLU A 7 -12.14 5.92 18.94
CA GLU A 7 -11.85 5.20 17.71
C GLU A 7 -10.35 5.28 17.52
N SER A 8 -9.66 4.22 17.95
CA SER A 8 -8.32 3.91 17.50
C SER A 8 -8.41 3.75 15.98
N SER A 9 -8.23 4.87 15.29
CA SER A 9 -8.14 4.95 13.83
C SER A 9 -6.98 4.06 13.42
N SER A 10 -7.28 2.79 13.19
CA SER A 10 -6.37 1.85 12.58
C SER A 10 -6.25 2.29 11.13
N SER A 11 -5.46 3.35 10.92
CA SER A 11 -5.16 3.89 9.61
C SER A 11 -4.59 2.76 8.79
N TRP A 12 -5.39 2.26 7.84
CA TRP A 12 -4.98 1.22 6.90
C TRP A 12 -3.71 1.60 6.13
N LYS A 13 -3.38 2.88 6.13
CA LYS A 13 -2.10 3.45 5.74
C LYS A 13 -1.07 3.13 6.85
N LYS A 14 -0.36 2.01 6.69
CA LYS A 14 0.88 1.78 7.44
C LYS A 14 1.93 2.74 6.90
N GLN A 15 2.37 3.69 7.74
CA GLN A 15 3.51 4.52 7.40
C GLN A 15 4.79 3.69 7.52
N ALA A 16 5.57 3.65 6.45
CA ALA A 16 6.93 3.15 6.44
C ALA A 16 7.79 4.21 5.78
N GLU A 17 8.93 4.55 6.41
CA GLU A 17 9.90 5.47 5.81
C GLU A 17 10.50 4.89 4.53
N ASP A 18 10.78 3.58 4.55
CA ASP A 18 11.26 2.82 3.39
C ASP A 18 10.65 1.42 3.39
N ILE A 19 9.85 1.13 2.37
CA ILE A 19 9.19 -0.17 2.18
C ILE A 19 10.21 -1.30 1.96
N LYS A 20 11.43 -0.98 1.51
CA LYS A 20 12.52 -1.94 1.30
C LYS A 20 13.10 -2.49 2.61
N LYS A 21 12.78 -1.87 3.75
CA LYS A 21 13.10 -2.44 5.07
C LYS A 21 12.22 -3.64 5.40
N ILE A 22 11.00 -3.69 4.84
CA ILE A 22 10.00 -4.74 5.08
C ILE A 22 10.06 -5.82 3.99
N PHE A 23 10.20 -5.37 2.73
CA PHE A 23 10.19 -6.24 1.56
C PHE A 23 11.52 -6.21 0.81
N GLU A 24 11.94 -7.36 0.29
CA GLU A 24 12.96 -7.45 -0.74
C GLU A 24 12.29 -7.47 -2.10
N PHE A 25 12.58 -6.46 -2.95
CA PHE A 25 12.01 -6.36 -4.29
C PHE A 25 12.84 -7.19 -5.26
N LYS A 26 12.17 -8.02 -6.06
CA LYS A 26 12.75 -8.91 -7.07
C LYS A 26 12.46 -8.35 -8.47
N GLU A 27 11.88 -9.17 -9.35
CA GLU A 27 11.57 -8.80 -10.74
C GLU A 27 10.25 -8.04 -10.88
N THR A 28 10.16 -7.23 -11.94
CA THR A 28 8.92 -6.54 -12.31
C THR A 28 7.96 -7.53 -12.97
N LEU A 29 6.76 -7.65 -12.42
CA LEU A 29 5.68 -8.50 -12.94
C LEU A 29 4.83 -7.79 -14.00
N GLY A 30 4.81 -6.46 -13.99
CA GLY A 30 4.10 -5.69 -15.01
C GLY A 30 4.18 -4.17 -14.81
N THR A 31 3.81 -3.44 -15.86
CA THR A 31 3.76 -1.97 -15.84
C THR A 31 2.39 -1.51 -16.33
N GLY A 32 1.76 -0.63 -15.57
CA GLY A 32 0.53 0.06 -15.94
C GLY A 32 0.81 1.54 -16.26
N ALA A 33 -0.24 2.26 -16.67
CA ALA A 33 -0.12 3.68 -17.06
C ALA A 33 0.43 4.60 -15.95
N PHE A 34 0.24 4.24 -14.68
CA PHE A 34 0.63 5.07 -13.53
C PHE A 34 1.31 4.28 -12.41
N SER A 35 1.60 2.99 -12.61
CA SER A 35 2.12 2.11 -11.57
C SER A 35 2.97 1.00 -12.16
N GLU A 36 3.89 0.45 -11.36
CA GLU A 36 4.57 -0.81 -11.64
C GLU A 36 4.16 -1.86 -10.62
N VAL A 37 4.19 -3.13 -10.99
CA VAL A 37 3.95 -4.25 -10.07
C VAL A 37 5.24 -5.05 -9.99
N VAL A 38 5.76 -5.22 -8.78
CA VAL A 38 7.04 -5.90 -8.51
C VAL A 38 6.78 -7.12 -7.64
N LEU A 39 7.42 -8.23 -7.95
CA LEU A 39 7.47 -9.39 -7.06
C LEU A 39 8.30 -9.01 -5.85
N ALA A 40 7.77 -9.17 -4.65
CA ALA A 40 8.49 -8.86 -3.42
C ALA A 40 8.35 -9.97 -2.38
N GLU A 41 9.42 -10.21 -1.64
CA GLU A 41 9.45 -11.15 -0.54
C GLU A 41 9.42 -10.40 0.79
N GLU A 42 8.49 -10.74 1.68
CA GLU A 42 8.48 -10.19 3.04
C GLU A 42 9.62 -10.78 3.85
N LYS A 43 10.59 -9.95 4.26
CA LYS A 43 11.82 -10.41 4.92
C LYS A 43 11.57 -11.19 6.21
N ALA A 44 10.49 -10.88 6.91
CA ALA A 44 10.16 -11.52 8.19
C ALA A 44 9.55 -12.92 8.04
N THR A 45 8.87 -13.20 6.93
CA THR A 45 8.07 -14.43 6.76
C THR A 45 8.49 -15.28 5.55
N GLY A 46 9.29 -14.72 4.63
CA GLY A 46 9.63 -15.34 3.35
C GLY A 46 8.46 -15.43 2.36
N LYS A 47 7.30 -14.84 2.67
CA LYS A 47 6.13 -14.89 1.79
C LYS A 47 6.31 -13.96 0.59
N LEU A 48 5.89 -14.45 -0.58
CA LEU A 48 5.91 -13.69 -1.83
C LEU A 48 4.61 -12.91 -2.04
N PHE A 49 4.74 -11.68 -2.52
CA PHE A 49 3.65 -10.76 -2.80
C PHE A 49 3.88 -10.03 -4.13
N ALA A 50 2.79 -9.61 -4.77
CA ALA A 50 2.84 -8.64 -5.86
C ALA A 50 2.62 -7.23 -5.27
N VAL A 51 3.65 -6.38 -5.31
CA VAL A 51 3.61 -5.02 -4.77
C VAL A 51 3.36 -4.03 -5.90
N LYS A 52 2.18 -3.40 -5.89
CA LYS A 52 1.85 -2.31 -6.82
C LYS A 52 2.45 -0.99 -6.30
N CYS A 53 3.49 -0.51 -6.96
CA CYS A 53 4.15 0.76 -6.65
C CYS A 53 3.53 1.89 -7.48
N ILE A 54 3.07 2.94 -6.80
CA ILE A 54 2.47 4.12 -7.44
C ILE A 54 3.27 5.35 -7.03
N PRO A 55 3.92 6.07 -7.97
CA PRO A 55 4.65 7.29 -7.64
C PRO A 55 3.72 8.33 -7.01
N LYS A 56 4.11 8.94 -5.88
CA LYS A 56 3.30 9.96 -5.19
C LYS A 56 2.86 11.12 -6.10
N LYS A 57 3.72 11.50 -7.06
CA LYS A 57 3.39 12.52 -8.08
C LYS A 57 2.19 12.16 -8.95
N ALA A 58 1.98 10.88 -9.24
CA ALA A 58 0.85 10.38 -10.04
C ALA A 58 -0.46 10.32 -9.24
N LEU A 59 -0.39 10.51 -7.92
CA LEU A 59 -1.55 10.49 -7.01
C LEU A 59 -2.22 11.84 -6.86
N LYS A 60 -1.54 12.94 -7.21
CA LYS A 60 -2.07 14.30 -7.03
C LYS A 60 -3.35 14.47 -7.85
N GLY A 61 -4.48 14.72 -7.18
CA GLY A 61 -5.80 14.83 -7.80
C GLY A 61 -6.51 13.50 -8.10
N LYS A 62 -5.93 12.36 -7.68
CA LYS A 62 -6.49 11.01 -7.81
C LYS A 62 -6.62 10.29 -6.47
N GLU A 63 -6.50 11.01 -5.35
CA GLU A 63 -6.45 10.46 -4.00
C GLU A 63 -7.70 9.62 -3.71
N SER A 64 -8.89 10.15 -3.99
CA SER A 64 -10.16 9.45 -3.79
C SER A 64 -10.26 8.16 -4.61
N SER A 65 -9.75 8.16 -5.85
CA SER A 65 -9.77 6.96 -6.71
C SER A 65 -8.90 5.84 -6.14
N ILE A 66 -7.74 6.16 -5.56
CA ILE A 66 -6.86 5.17 -4.93
C ILE A 66 -7.43 4.67 -3.60
N GLU A 67 -8.00 5.57 -2.80
CA GLU A 67 -8.67 5.17 -1.55
C GLU A 67 -9.85 4.24 -1.86
N ASN A 68 -10.61 4.52 -2.91
CA ASN A 68 -11.68 3.64 -3.39
C ASN A 68 -11.15 2.28 -3.88
N GLU A 69 -10.10 2.25 -4.71
CA GLU A 69 -9.50 0.99 -5.18
C GLU A 69 -9.10 0.10 -3.99
N ILE A 70 -8.46 0.67 -2.98
CA ILE A 70 -8.04 -0.06 -1.77
C ILE A 70 -9.25 -0.51 -0.94
N ALA A 71 -10.26 0.34 -0.78
CA ALA A 71 -11.47 0.02 -0.03
C ALA A 71 -12.26 -1.13 -0.67
N VAL A 72 -12.34 -1.19 -1.99
CA VAL A 72 -13.01 -2.26 -2.72
C VAL A 72 -12.25 -3.60 -2.59
N LEU A 73 -10.91 -3.57 -2.68
CA LEU A 73 -10.09 -4.79 -2.70
C LEU A 73 -9.82 -5.41 -1.32
N ARG A 74 -10.02 -4.67 -0.21
CA ARG A 74 -9.75 -5.16 1.16
C ARG A 74 -10.88 -5.98 1.78
N LYS A 75 -11.95 -6.29 1.03
CA LYS A 75 -13.08 -7.10 1.52
C LYS A 75 -12.77 -8.60 1.55
#